data_AF-A0AAV1QMF6-F1
#
_entry.id   AF-A0AAV1QMF6-F1
#
_cell.length_a   1.000
_cell.length_b   1.000
_cell.length_c   1.000
_cell.angle_alpha   90.00
_cell.angle_beta   90.00
_cell.angle_gamma   90.00
#
_symmetry.space_group_name_H-M   'P 1'
#
loop_
_entity.id
_entity.type
_entity.pdbx_description
1 polymer ?
#
loop_
_entity_poly.entity_id
_entity_poly.type
_entity_poly.pdbx_seq_one_letter_code
_entity_poly.pdbx_strand_id
1 'polypeptide(L)'
;MADNGGPKNNLQFSWTSQMNARFYCGDPENRQYFSELIDVATIHADRWQDTRVYALFRNEWGMSAVCVYTIQEIDEVFTNSPFKGPDMQNSRSRTCVEDSTKMSIEALNSIKKASEMVQWVRPVGNSGPLLINRHSYTHILADSPQQKRNNHHPVLFLSLKNGGVHKVTQNKSHAFVIAENQPFNHSAHILSITLNHPSRKLYVSSARELVQLDVADCTHYGDTCQECILARDPYCGWNGVRCVLATQNTLQDVDNGSHAECPPPLKFQSFKGSGSSADSTMDRIKVPSKSKYFLQCPVTSHHAQYNWHHDNEKPVSCSVRDQQCLLLIDSMGPEQVGSYKCESEEMGYRKVLAQYRLEMGSGSGIRSSSPLVLVCLVVTLIKSVSCWS
;
A
#
# COMPACT_ATOMS: atom_id res chain seq x y z
N MET A 1 -36.85 8.03 -17.04
CA MET A 1 -36.23 7.28 -18.16
C MET A 1 -35.61 5.98 -17.64
N ALA A 2 -36.07 4.84 -18.15
CA ALA A 2 -35.49 3.52 -17.88
C ALA A 2 -35.52 2.72 -19.20
N ASP A 3 -34.48 1.93 -19.47
CA ASP A 3 -34.43 1.05 -20.64
C ASP A 3 -35.27 -0.20 -20.37
N ASN A 4 -36.43 -0.28 -21.02
CA ASN A 4 -37.40 -1.38 -20.91
C ASN A 4 -37.20 -2.45 -22.00
N GLY A 5 -36.12 -2.36 -22.77
CA GLY A 5 -35.90 -3.15 -23.97
C GLY A 5 -36.72 -2.67 -25.16
N GLY A 6 -36.65 -3.43 -26.25
CA GLY A 6 -37.36 -3.13 -27.49
C GLY A 6 -38.77 -3.75 -27.58
N PRO A 7 -39.52 -3.42 -28.65
CA PRO A 7 -40.85 -3.97 -28.92
C PRO A 7 -40.82 -5.49 -29.13
N LYS A 8 -42.00 -6.10 -29.11
CA LYS A 8 -42.18 -7.54 -29.33
C LYS A 8 -41.43 -7.99 -30.59
N ASN A 9 -40.71 -9.11 -30.47
CA ASN A 9 -39.85 -9.71 -31.51
C ASN A 9 -38.58 -8.91 -31.89
N ASN A 10 -38.31 -7.75 -31.29
CA ASN A 10 -37.14 -6.92 -31.61
C ASN A 10 -36.47 -6.36 -30.35
N LEU A 11 -35.40 -7.01 -29.89
CA LEU A 11 -34.71 -6.68 -28.63
C LEU A 11 -35.65 -6.69 -27.40
N GLN A 12 -36.71 -7.50 -27.47
CA GLN A 12 -37.57 -7.75 -26.32
C GLN A 12 -36.71 -8.38 -25.21
N PHE A 13 -36.72 -7.78 -24.01
CA PHE A 13 -35.87 -8.18 -22.88
C PHE A 13 -34.36 -8.04 -23.13
N SER A 14 -33.94 -7.14 -24.01
CA SER A 14 -32.53 -6.84 -24.29
C SER A 14 -32.27 -5.34 -24.16
N TRP A 15 -31.08 -4.95 -23.67
CA TRP A 15 -30.69 -3.54 -23.55
C TRP A 15 -30.71 -2.85 -24.92
N THR A 16 -31.36 -1.68 -24.99
CA THR A 16 -31.38 -0.81 -26.18
C THR A 16 -30.39 0.34 -26.06
N SER A 17 -29.91 0.62 -24.84
CA SER A 17 -28.97 1.68 -24.50
C SER A 17 -27.51 1.22 -24.36
N GLN A 18 -27.24 -0.08 -24.49
CA GLN A 18 -25.90 -0.63 -24.24
C GLN A 18 -24.86 -0.13 -25.25
N MET A 19 -23.79 0.46 -24.73
CA MET A 19 -22.59 0.87 -25.45
C MET A 19 -21.36 0.41 -24.65
N ASN A 20 -20.24 0.15 -25.33
CA ASN A 20 -18.99 -0.19 -24.68
C ASN A 20 -17.80 0.56 -25.30
N ALA A 21 -16.86 0.94 -24.46
CA ALA A 21 -15.62 1.61 -24.85
C ALA A 21 -14.45 0.93 -24.14
N ARG A 22 -13.27 0.93 -24.78
CA ARG A 22 -12.06 0.37 -24.18
C ARG A 22 -11.39 1.41 -23.30
N PHE A 23 -10.88 0.99 -22.15
CA PHE A 23 -10.05 1.84 -21.31
C PHE A 23 -8.58 1.64 -21.69
N TYR A 24 -7.84 2.74 -21.80
CA TYR A 24 -6.40 2.72 -21.96
C TYR A 24 -5.73 2.93 -20.60
N CYS A 25 -4.83 2.04 -20.20
CA CYS A 25 -3.91 2.26 -19.08
C CYS A 25 -2.51 1.81 -19.47
N GLY A 26 -1.55 2.73 -19.50
CA GLY A 26 -0.19 2.44 -19.93
C GLY A 26 0.72 3.66 -19.97
N ASP A 27 2.00 3.38 -20.01
CA ASP A 27 3.10 4.32 -20.16
C ASP A 27 3.81 4.06 -21.50
N PRO A 28 3.50 4.85 -22.54
CA PRO A 28 4.11 4.72 -23.86
C PRO A 28 5.63 4.89 -23.84
N GLU A 29 6.17 5.76 -22.99
CA GLU A 29 7.59 6.09 -22.94
C GLU A 29 8.40 4.87 -22.51
N ASN A 30 7.91 4.17 -21.48
CA ASN A 30 8.52 2.94 -20.97
C ASN A 30 7.98 1.67 -21.63
N ARG A 31 7.10 1.79 -22.65
CA ARG A 31 6.45 0.69 -23.36
C ARG A 31 5.71 -0.28 -22.43
N GLN A 32 5.07 0.23 -21.39
CA GLN A 32 4.30 -0.55 -20.42
C GLN A 32 2.81 -0.38 -20.70
N TYR A 33 2.09 -1.49 -20.86
CA TYR A 33 0.66 -1.49 -21.14
C TYR A 33 -0.04 -2.46 -20.20
N PHE A 34 -1.22 -2.08 -19.71
CA PHE A 34 -2.02 -2.87 -18.77
C PHE A 34 -3.41 -3.06 -19.37
N SER A 35 -3.74 -4.31 -19.70
CA SER A 35 -4.89 -4.67 -20.54
C SER A 35 -6.01 -5.36 -19.77
N GLU A 36 -5.70 -5.98 -18.63
CA GLU A 36 -6.68 -6.69 -17.81
C GLU A 36 -7.22 -5.75 -16.74
N LEU A 37 -8.50 -5.37 -16.81
CA LEU A 37 -9.18 -4.64 -15.74
C LEU A 37 -9.50 -5.61 -14.59
N ILE A 38 -9.01 -5.31 -13.39
CA ILE A 38 -9.16 -6.15 -12.20
C ILE A 38 -10.31 -5.66 -11.33
N ASP A 39 -10.32 -4.37 -10.98
CA ASP A 39 -11.30 -3.78 -10.07
C ASP A 39 -11.38 -2.25 -10.24
N VAL A 40 -12.43 -1.63 -9.72
CA VAL A 40 -12.70 -0.18 -9.86
C VAL A 40 -13.23 0.42 -8.56
N ALA A 41 -12.70 1.58 -8.20
CA ALA A 41 -13.20 2.41 -7.10
C ALA A 41 -13.57 3.81 -7.59
N THR A 42 -14.58 4.42 -6.98
CA THR A 42 -15.09 5.74 -7.38
C THR A 42 -15.10 6.73 -6.23
N ILE A 43 -14.62 7.94 -6.48
CA ILE A 43 -14.79 9.09 -5.58
C ILE A 43 -15.75 10.06 -6.23
N HIS A 44 -16.96 10.16 -5.66
CA HIS A 44 -17.99 11.08 -6.13
C HIS A 44 -17.61 12.53 -5.85
N ALA A 45 -17.85 13.39 -6.83
CA ALA A 45 -17.72 14.83 -6.71
C ALA A 45 -19.11 15.49 -6.72
N ASP A 46 -19.20 16.75 -6.31
CA ASP A 46 -20.45 17.52 -6.32
C ASP A 46 -21.04 17.62 -7.74
N ARG A 47 -20.17 17.80 -8.75
CA ARG A 47 -20.52 17.67 -10.16
C ARG A 47 -20.19 16.27 -10.63
N TRP A 48 -21.16 15.57 -11.22
CA TRP A 48 -20.97 14.20 -11.68
C TRP A 48 -19.82 14.07 -12.69
N GLN A 49 -19.60 15.10 -13.53
CA GLN A 49 -18.49 15.17 -14.49
C GLN A 49 -17.11 15.02 -13.83
N ASP A 50 -16.95 15.59 -12.63
CA ASP A 50 -15.70 15.59 -11.88
C ASP A 50 -15.51 14.32 -11.04
N THR A 51 -16.49 13.40 -11.05
CA THR A 51 -16.38 12.11 -10.33
C THR A 51 -15.21 11.32 -10.89
N ARG A 52 -14.31 10.89 -10.01
CA ARG A 52 -13.09 10.16 -10.38
C ARG A 52 -13.30 8.66 -10.27
N VAL A 53 -12.84 7.95 -11.30
CA VAL A 53 -12.86 6.49 -11.40
C VAL A 53 -11.40 6.01 -11.36
N TYR A 54 -11.04 5.30 -10.30
CA TYR A 54 -9.75 4.65 -10.12
C TYR A 54 -9.89 3.21 -10.57
N ALA A 55 -9.26 2.86 -11.68
CA ALA A 55 -9.31 1.51 -12.22
C ALA A 55 -7.95 0.82 -12.04
N LEU A 56 -8.00 -0.36 -11.42
CA LEU A 56 -6.87 -1.23 -11.20
C LEU A 56 -6.74 -2.19 -12.39
N PHE A 57 -5.57 -2.18 -13.01
CA PHE A 57 -5.24 -3.06 -14.12
C PHE A 57 -4.07 -3.98 -13.80
N ARG A 58 -3.95 -5.04 -14.60
CA ARG A 58 -2.83 -5.97 -14.63
C ARG A 58 -2.34 -6.17 -16.06
N ASN A 59 -1.07 -6.52 -16.20
CA ASN A 59 -0.47 -6.92 -17.47
C ASN A 59 -0.01 -8.38 -17.46
N GLU A 60 0.49 -8.86 -18.60
CA GLU A 60 0.90 -10.26 -18.81
C GLU A 60 2.06 -10.71 -17.89
N TRP A 61 2.85 -9.76 -17.37
CA TRP A 61 3.95 -10.05 -16.43
C TRP A 61 3.49 -10.06 -14.96
N GLY A 62 2.19 -9.89 -14.70
CA GLY A 62 1.63 -9.85 -13.34
C GLY A 62 1.88 -8.53 -12.59
N MET A 63 2.40 -7.50 -13.26
CA MET A 63 2.52 -6.16 -12.69
C MET A 63 1.15 -5.48 -12.67
N SER A 64 0.91 -4.66 -11.66
CA SER A 64 -0.33 -3.91 -11.50
C SER A 64 -0.13 -2.42 -11.76
N ALA A 65 -1.17 -1.78 -12.26
CA ALA A 65 -1.21 -0.33 -12.44
C ALA A 65 -2.56 0.24 -12.04
N VAL A 66 -2.57 1.46 -11.53
CA VAL A 66 -3.81 2.22 -11.26
C VAL A 66 -3.86 3.40 -12.21
N CYS A 67 -4.92 3.49 -13.01
CA CYS A 67 -5.20 4.65 -13.84
C CYS A 67 -6.45 5.38 -13.32
N VAL A 68 -6.46 6.71 -13.47
CA VAL A 68 -7.54 7.58 -12.99
C VAL A 68 -8.24 8.18 -14.20
N TYR A 69 -9.57 8.14 -14.19
CA TYR A 69 -10.44 8.70 -15.23
C TYR A 69 -11.46 9.63 -14.59
N THR A 70 -12.03 10.54 -15.37
CA THR A 70 -13.25 11.26 -14.97
C THR A 70 -14.47 10.67 -15.67
N ILE A 71 -15.64 10.81 -15.05
CA ILE A 71 -16.89 10.49 -15.73
C ILE A 71 -17.11 11.39 -16.95
N GLN A 72 -16.60 12.64 -16.94
CA GLN A 72 -16.59 13.51 -18.11
C GLN A 72 -15.88 12.87 -19.32
N GLU A 73 -14.66 12.38 -19.15
CA GLU A 73 -13.91 11.75 -20.25
C GLU A 73 -14.59 10.48 -20.79
N ILE A 74 -15.23 9.72 -19.89
CA ILE A 74 -16.02 8.55 -20.26
C ILE A 74 -17.24 8.97 -21.10
N ASP A 75 -17.99 9.97 -20.64
CA ASP A 75 -19.17 10.52 -21.32
C ASP A 75 -18.82 11.14 -22.68
N GLU A 76 -17.69 11.86 -22.77
CA GLU A 76 -17.19 12.42 -24.02
C GLU A 76 -16.93 11.34 -25.07
N VAL A 77 -16.37 10.19 -24.68
CA VAL A 77 -16.18 9.05 -25.60
C VAL A 77 -17.54 8.47 -26.02
N PHE A 78 -18.47 8.27 -25.10
CA PHE A 78 -19.80 7.75 -25.46
C PHE A 78 -20.62 8.71 -26.34
N THR A 79 -20.41 10.02 -26.17
CA THR A 79 -21.12 11.06 -26.91
C THR A 79 -20.51 11.31 -28.29
N ASN A 80 -19.18 11.36 -28.38
CA ASN A 80 -18.49 11.86 -29.59
C ASN A 80 -17.79 10.76 -30.41
N SER A 81 -17.46 9.62 -29.82
CA SER A 81 -16.72 8.58 -30.52
C SER A 81 -17.58 7.85 -31.56
N PRO A 82 -17.10 7.63 -32.80
CA PRO A 82 -17.80 6.77 -33.75
C PRO A 82 -17.95 5.34 -33.25
N PHE A 83 -19.03 4.68 -33.65
CA PHE A 83 -19.17 3.24 -33.45
C PHE A 83 -18.27 2.48 -34.44
N LYS A 84 -17.68 1.38 -33.98
CA LYS A 84 -16.82 0.51 -34.76
C LYS A 84 -17.65 -0.39 -35.66
N GLY A 85 -17.39 -0.35 -36.96
CA GLY A 85 -18.04 -1.19 -37.97
C GLY A 85 -18.27 -0.45 -39.30
N PRO A 86 -18.52 -1.17 -40.41
CA PRO A 86 -18.83 -0.58 -41.70
C PRO A 86 -20.15 0.23 -41.65
N ASP A 87 -20.17 1.41 -42.27
CA ASP A 87 -21.31 2.34 -42.40
C ASP A 87 -21.94 2.87 -41.08
N MET A 88 -21.26 2.75 -39.94
CA MET A 88 -21.82 3.11 -38.63
C MET A 88 -21.44 4.53 -38.15
N GLN A 89 -20.82 5.34 -39.00
CA GLN A 89 -20.20 6.60 -38.57
C GLN A 89 -21.18 7.60 -37.91
N ASN A 90 -22.50 7.54 -38.15
CA ASN A 90 -23.48 8.43 -37.51
C ASN A 90 -24.93 7.89 -37.39
N SER A 91 -25.19 6.58 -37.59
CA SER A 91 -26.57 6.07 -37.70
C SER A 91 -27.25 5.73 -36.37
N ARG A 92 -26.48 5.38 -35.33
CA ARG A 92 -27.05 4.90 -34.06
C ARG A 92 -27.31 6.07 -33.10
N SER A 93 -28.57 6.21 -32.68
CA SER A 93 -28.93 7.15 -31.60
C SER A 93 -28.20 6.79 -30.30
N ARG A 94 -27.72 7.82 -29.60
CA ARG A 94 -27.00 7.73 -28.32
C ARG A 94 -27.86 8.17 -27.13
N THR A 95 -28.98 8.83 -27.42
CA THR A 95 -29.81 9.47 -26.39
C THR A 95 -30.69 8.44 -25.68
N CYS A 96 -30.83 8.64 -24.38
CA CYS A 96 -31.87 7.95 -23.61
C CYS A 96 -33.24 8.42 -24.11
N VAL A 97 -34.16 7.48 -24.28
CA VAL A 97 -35.56 7.75 -24.64
C VAL A 97 -36.46 7.48 -23.44
N GLU A 98 -37.61 8.13 -23.37
CA GLU A 98 -38.58 7.90 -22.29
C GLU A 98 -39.17 6.48 -22.30
N ASP A 99 -39.40 5.92 -23.50
CA ASP A 99 -39.97 4.59 -23.68
C ASP A 99 -39.25 3.85 -24.82
N SER A 100 -38.30 2.98 -24.46
CA SER A 100 -37.51 2.18 -25.39
C SER A 100 -38.34 1.18 -26.20
N THR A 101 -39.54 0.80 -25.73
CA THR A 101 -40.42 -0.14 -26.44
C THR A 101 -41.01 0.47 -27.72
N LYS A 102 -41.00 1.80 -27.83
CA LYS A 102 -41.51 2.57 -28.99
C LYS A 102 -40.42 2.96 -29.99
N MET A 103 -39.19 2.49 -29.80
CA MET A 103 -38.11 2.79 -30.73
C MET A 103 -38.36 2.20 -32.12
N SER A 104 -37.90 2.91 -33.15
CA SER A 104 -38.05 2.44 -34.53
C SER A 104 -37.21 1.19 -34.78
N ILE A 105 -37.65 0.36 -35.72
CA ILE A 105 -36.95 -0.88 -36.09
C ILE A 105 -35.55 -0.56 -36.65
N GLU A 106 -35.40 0.55 -37.35
CA GLU A 106 -34.13 1.03 -37.90
C GLU A 106 -33.14 1.35 -36.78
N ALA A 107 -33.57 2.09 -35.75
CA ALA A 107 -32.74 2.41 -34.60
C ALA A 107 -32.29 1.14 -33.86
N LEU A 108 -33.21 0.19 -33.64
CA LEU A 108 -32.92 -1.09 -32.98
C LEU A 108 -31.98 -1.97 -33.83
N ASN A 109 -32.10 -1.94 -35.16
CA ASN A 109 -31.18 -2.64 -36.04
C ASN A 109 -29.78 -2.03 -36.00
N SER A 110 -29.66 -0.71 -35.90
CA SER A 110 -28.37 -0.05 -35.68
C SER A 110 -27.79 -0.41 -34.31
N ILE A 111 -28.63 -0.53 -33.27
CA ILE A 111 -28.23 -0.98 -31.93
C ILE A 111 -27.65 -2.41 -31.96
N LYS A 112 -28.30 -3.33 -32.70
CA LYS A 112 -27.82 -4.71 -32.87
C LYS A 112 -26.47 -4.80 -33.59
N LYS A 113 -26.19 -3.86 -34.51
CA LYS A 113 -25.02 -3.91 -35.39
C LYS A 113 -23.74 -3.43 -34.72
N ALA A 114 -23.77 -2.36 -33.93
CA ALA A 114 -22.58 -1.86 -33.27
C ALA A 114 -22.88 -1.24 -31.91
N SER A 115 -22.13 -1.70 -30.90
CA SER A 115 -22.11 -1.16 -29.54
C SER A 115 -20.73 -0.60 -29.13
N GLU A 116 -19.67 -1.01 -29.82
CA GLU A 116 -18.27 -0.68 -29.49
C GLU A 116 -17.84 0.64 -30.07
N MET A 117 -17.28 1.51 -29.23
CA MET A 117 -16.67 2.78 -29.63
C MET A 117 -15.29 2.56 -30.25
N VAL A 118 -14.92 3.40 -31.23
CA VAL A 118 -13.59 3.36 -31.86
C VAL A 118 -12.53 3.95 -30.93
N GLN A 119 -12.83 5.06 -30.26
CA GLN A 119 -11.89 5.72 -29.35
C GLN A 119 -11.85 5.00 -28.00
N TRP A 120 -10.67 5.04 -27.38
CA TRP A 120 -10.46 4.50 -26.05
C TRP A 120 -10.59 5.62 -25.03
N VAL A 121 -11.18 5.32 -23.88
CA VAL A 121 -11.19 6.21 -22.72
C VAL A 121 -9.74 6.33 -22.22
N ARG A 122 -9.24 7.57 -22.15
CA ARG A 122 -7.87 7.89 -21.71
C ARG A 122 -7.89 8.39 -20.26
N PRO A 123 -6.83 8.16 -19.48
CA PRO A 123 -6.73 8.69 -18.12
C PRO A 123 -6.71 10.23 -18.10
N VAL A 124 -6.99 10.81 -16.94
CA VAL A 124 -7.11 12.26 -16.75
C VAL A 124 -5.91 13.00 -17.34
N GLY A 125 -6.17 13.92 -18.27
CA GLY A 125 -5.12 14.73 -18.91
C GLY A 125 -4.17 13.95 -19.82
N ASN A 126 -4.58 12.77 -20.31
CA ASN A 126 -3.73 11.81 -21.00
C ASN A 126 -2.49 11.40 -20.18
N SER A 127 -2.62 11.42 -18.85
CA SER A 127 -1.57 10.95 -17.97
C SER A 127 -1.36 9.44 -18.11
N GLY A 128 -0.14 8.99 -17.81
CA GLY A 128 0.14 7.58 -17.59
C GLY A 128 -0.51 7.06 -16.29
N PRO A 129 -0.19 5.83 -15.87
CA PRO A 129 -0.72 5.29 -14.63
C PRO A 129 -0.25 6.10 -13.41
N LEU A 130 -1.16 6.31 -12.46
CA LEU A 130 -0.88 6.97 -11.17
C LEU A 130 0.12 6.14 -10.34
N LEU A 131 -0.01 4.82 -10.40
CA LEU A 131 0.84 3.87 -9.71
C LEU A 131 1.16 2.73 -10.67
N ILE A 132 2.43 2.33 -10.74
CA ILE A 132 2.88 1.08 -11.34
C ILE A 132 3.63 0.31 -10.27
N ASN A 133 3.27 -0.96 -10.06
CA ASN A 133 3.92 -1.79 -9.06
C ASN A 133 4.09 -3.23 -9.57
N ARG A 134 5.17 -3.89 -9.14
CA ARG A 134 5.44 -5.31 -9.41
C ARG A 134 4.59 -6.24 -8.55
N HIS A 135 3.98 -5.73 -7.48
CA HIS A 135 3.00 -6.49 -6.70
C HIS A 135 1.72 -6.72 -7.51
N SER A 136 1.15 -7.91 -7.34
CA SER A 136 -0.13 -8.26 -7.93
C SER A 136 -1.25 -7.86 -6.98
N TYR A 137 -1.95 -6.77 -7.33
CA TYR A 137 -3.12 -6.31 -6.57
C TYR A 137 -4.41 -7.03 -7.02
N THR A 138 -5.35 -7.20 -6.10
CA THR A 138 -6.60 -7.96 -6.31
C THR A 138 -7.87 -7.12 -6.20
N HIS A 139 -7.86 -6.08 -5.36
CA HIS A 139 -9.01 -5.18 -5.15
C HIS A 139 -8.51 -3.76 -4.92
N ILE A 140 -9.34 -2.79 -5.28
CA ILE A 140 -9.12 -1.36 -5.02
C ILE A 140 -10.32 -0.78 -4.29
N LEU A 141 -10.05 0.03 -3.28
CA LEU A 141 -11.03 0.87 -2.62
C LEU A 141 -10.48 2.29 -2.52
N ALA A 142 -11.34 3.29 -2.65
CA ALA A 142 -10.94 4.68 -2.59
C ALA A 142 -11.74 5.41 -1.51
N ASP A 143 -11.06 6.29 -0.77
CA ASP A 143 -11.65 7.22 0.17
C ASP A 143 -11.15 8.63 -0.10
N SER A 144 -11.96 9.61 0.28
CA SER A 144 -11.60 11.02 0.23
C SER A 144 -11.84 11.60 1.62
N PRO A 145 -10.83 11.55 2.52
CA PRO A 145 -10.97 12.15 3.84
C PRO A 145 -11.35 13.63 3.70
N GLN A 146 -12.46 14.02 4.33
CA GLN A 146 -12.88 15.41 4.34
C GLN A 146 -11.86 16.24 5.14
N GLN A 147 -10.99 16.96 4.43
CA GLN A 147 -10.10 17.91 5.06
C GLN A 147 -9.74 19.08 4.15
N LYS A 148 -10.08 20.30 4.64
CA LYS A 148 -9.94 21.61 4.00
C LYS A 148 -10.62 21.71 2.62
N ARG A 149 -11.53 22.69 2.44
CA ARG A 149 -12.38 22.87 1.24
C ARG A 149 -11.67 22.77 -0.13
N ASN A 150 -10.34 22.90 -0.19
CA ASN A 150 -9.58 22.98 -1.44
C ASN A 150 -8.45 21.94 -1.60
N ASN A 151 -8.23 20.99 -0.68
CA ASN A 151 -7.17 19.97 -0.85
C ASN A 151 -7.67 18.56 -0.54
N HIS A 152 -8.17 17.87 -1.56
CA HIS A 152 -8.61 16.49 -1.42
C HIS A 152 -7.44 15.57 -1.77
N HIS A 153 -6.88 14.92 -0.76
CA HIS A 153 -5.89 13.86 -0.94
C HIS A 153 -6.60 12.51 -0.87
N PRO A 154 -6.94 11.89 -2.01
CA PRO A 154 -7.62 10.61 -2.01
C PRO A 154 -6.68 9.54 -1.47
N VAL A 155 -7.24 8.62 -0.69
CA VAL A 155 -6.54 7.46 -0.15
C VAL A 155 -7.07 6.21 -0.84
N LEU A 156 -6.19 5.44 -1.44
CA LEU A 156 -6.47 4.16 -2.07
C LEU A 156 -6.01 3.02 -1.16
N PHE A 157 -6.87 2.02 -1.00
CA PHE A 157 -6.54 0.76 -0.37
C PHE A 157 -6.45 -0.33 -1.43
N LEU A 158 -5.26 -0.88 -1.63
CA LEU A 158 -4.97 -1.88 -2.64
C LEU A 158 -4.64 -3.20 -1.94
N SER A 159 -5.48 -4.22 -2.12
CA SER A 159 -5.21 -5.55 -1.56
C SER A 159 -4.17 -6.28 -2.39
N LEU A 160 -3.27 -7.00 -1.72
CA LEU A 160 -2.22 -7.81 -2.33
C LEU A 160 -2.60 -9.28 -2.33
N LYS A 161 -2.06 -10.03 -3.30
CA LYS A 161 -2.24 -11.48 -3.40
C LYS A 161 -1.77 -12.27 -2.15
N ASN A 162 -0.86 -11.71 -1.35
CA ASN A 162 -0.36 -12.34 -0.12
C ASN A 162 -1.21 -12.01 1.13
N GLY A 163 -2.30 -11.26 0.99
CA GLY A 163 -3.17 -10.88 2.11
C GLY A 163 -2.85 -9.53 2.73
N GLY A 164 -1.80 -8.85 2.28
CA GLY A 164 -1.50 -7.49 2.68
C GLY A 164 -2.46 -6.46 2.07
N VAL A 165 -2.48 -5.25 2.62
CA VAL A 165 -3.20 -4.10 2.07
C VAL A 165 -2.27 -2.89 2.05
N HIS A 166 -1.98 -2.39 0.85
CA HIS A 166 -1.30 -1.10 0.68
C HIS A 166 -2.29 0.04 0.88
N LYS A 167 -1.87 1.01 1.68
CA LYS A 167 -2.50 2.31 1.80
C LYS A 167 -1.69 3.32 1.00
N VAL A 168 -2.31 3.95 0.01
CA VAL A 168 -1.64 4.80 -0.97
C VAL A 168 -2.35 6.14 -1.03
N THR A 169 -1.61 7.24 -1.00
CA THR A 169 -2.15 8.57 -1.28
C THR A 169 -1.73 9.06 -2.65
N GLN A 170 -2.55 9.92 -3.25
CA GLN A 170 -2.22 10.65 -4.45
C GLN A 170 -1.72 12.06 -4.08
N ASN A 171 -0.48 12.37 -4.47
CA ASN A 171 0.04 13.74 -4.52
C ASN A 171 0.15 14.16 -5.98
N LYS A 172 -0.72 15.10 -6.41
CA LYS A 172 -0.78 15.59 -7.79
C LYS A 172 -0.88 14.42 -8.78
N SER A 173 0.19 14.15 -9.54
CA SER A 173 0.30 13.08 -10.53
C SER A 173 1.09 11.86 -10.06
N HIS A 174 1.50 11.79 -8.78
CA HIS A 174 2.31 10.70 -8.24
C HIS A 174 1.59 10.00 -7.08
N ALA A 175 1.74 8.68 -7.03
CA ALA A 175 1.33 7.88 -5.88
C ALA A 175 2.44 7.82 -4.81
N PHE A 176 2.05 7.83 -3.55
CA PHE A 176 2.91 7.55 -2.42
C PHE A 176 2.32 6.42 -1.57
N VAL A 177 3.06 5.32 -1.40
CA VAL A 177 2.66 4.21 -0.53
C VAL A 177 2.95 4.60 0.91
N ILE A 178 1.91 4.86 1.69
CA ILE A 178 1.99 5.29 3.09
C ILE A 178 2.39 4.11 3.96
N ALA A 179 1.71 2.98 3.80
CA ALA A 179 1.89 1.81 4.64
C ALA A 179 1.44 0.53 3.93
N GLU A 180 2.05 -0.59 4.34
CA GLU A 180 1.56 -1.94 4.08
C GLU A 180 1.01 -2.52 5.38
N ASN A 181 -0.29 -2.78 5.42
CA ASN A 181 -0.94 -3.44 6.54
C ASN A 181 -0.98 -4.93 6.28
N GLN A 182 -0.70 -5.74 7.30
CA GLN A 182 -0.83 -7.20 7.27
C GLN A 182 -1.99 -7.61 8.17
N PRO A 183 -3.26 -7.58 7.67
CA PRO A 183 -4.43 -7.90 8.48
C PRO A 183 -4.41 -9.33 9.03
N PHE A 184 -3.75 -10.25 8.32
CA PHE A 184 -3.69 -11.68 8.66
C PHE A 184 -2.28 -12.06 9.10
N ASN A 185 -2.18 -12.98 10.06
CA ASN A 185 -0.88 -13.54 10.51
C ASN A 185 -0.31 -14.63 9.57
N HIS A 186 -0.98 -14.86 8.44
CA HIS A 186 -0.61 -15.84 7.43
C HIS A 186 -0.97 -15.29 6.04
N SER A 187 -0.36 -15.86 5.00
CA SER A 187 -0.73 -15.51 3.63
C SER A 187 -2.18 -15.93 3.35
N ALA A 188 -3.01 -14.96 3.01
CA ALA A 188 -4.44 -15.16 2.80
C ALA A 188 -4.91 -14.50 1.50
N HIS A 189 -5.83 -15.14 0.78
CA HIS A 189 -6.50 -14.51 -0.34
C HIS A 189 -7.61 -13.59 0.18
N ILE A 190 -7.49 -12.29 -0.09
CA ILE A 190 -8.54 -11.32 0.26
C ILE A 190 -9.73 -11.54 -0.68
N LEU A 191 -10.91 -11.75 -0.11
CA LEU A 191 -12.16 -11.94 -0.84
C LEU A 191 -12.93 -10.63 -1.04
N SER A 192 -12.85 -9.74 -0.05
CA SER A 192 -13.51 -8.43 -0.09
C SER A 192 -12.82 -7.46 0.86
N ILE A 193 -12.80 -6.20 0.44
CA ILE A 193 -12.35 -5.03 1.19
C ILE A 193 -13.50 -4.01 1.21
N THR A 194 -13.83 -3.47 2.37
CA THR A 194 -14.91 -2.48 2.51
C THR A 194 -14.56 -1.47 3.60
N LEU A 195 -14.86 -0.18 3.36
CA LEU A 195 -14.59 0.90 4.31
C LEU A 195 -15.90 1.44 4.86
N ASN A 196 -16.00 1.50 6.18
CA ASN A 196 -17.04 2.29 6.83
C ASN A 196 -16.56 3.74 6.99
N HIS A 197 -16.84 4.58 5.98
CA HIS A 197 -16.31 5.96 5.88
C HIS A 197 -16.44 6.79 7.17
N PRO A 198 -17.62 6.87 7.84
CA PRO A 198 -17.75 7.63 9.10
C PRO A 198 -16.79 7.19 10.21
N SER A 199 -16.59 5.87 10.35
CA SER A 199 -15.76 5.31 11.43
C SER A 199 -14.30 5.11 11.03
N ARG A 200 -13.96 5.28 9.74
CA ARG A 200 -12.64 5.01 9.16
C ARG A 200 -12.12 3.61 9.51
N LYS A 201 -13.02 2.63 9.54
CA LYS A 201 -12.69 1.22 9.77
C LYS A 201 -12.76 0.46 8.46
N LEU A 202 -11.65 -0.18 8.11
CA LEU A 202 -11.51 -1.01 6.94
C LEU A 202 -11.72 -2.47 7.33
N TYR A 203 -12.67 -3.13 6.68
CA TYR A 203 -12.98 -4.53 6.88
C TYR A 203 -12.37 -5.33 5.74
N VAL A 204 -11.52 -6.30 6.08
CA VAL A 204 -10.82 -7.16 5.13
C VAL A 204 -11.19 -8.60 5.44
N SER A 205 -11.74 -9.31 4.45
CA SER A 205 -12.22 -10.69 4.62
C SER A 205 -11.38 -11.68 3.84
N SER A 206 -11.16 -12.85 4.43
CA SER A 206 -10.63 -14.04 3.79
C SER A 206 -11.66 -15.17 3.86
N ALA A 207 -11.32 -16.35 3.35
CA ALA A 207 -12.18 -17.53 3.47
C ALA A 207 -12.38 -18.00 4.93
N ARG A 208 -11.55 -17.54 5.88
CA ARG A 208 -11.53 -18.04 7.27
C ARG A 208 -11.90 -16.99 8.30
N GLU A 209 -11.65 -15.72 8.03
CA GLU A 209 -11.77 -14.67 9.02
C GLU A 209 -12.07 -13.30 8.42
N LEU A 210 -12.55 -12.41 9.28
CA LEU A 210 -12.81 -11.00 9.00
C LEU A 210 -11.99 -10.17 9.97
N VAL A 211 -11.16 -9.27 9.44
CA VAL A 211 -10.30 -8.38 10.22
C VAL A 211 -10.76 -6.95 10.03
N GLN A 212 -10.80 -6.19 11.13
CA GLN A 212 -11.08 -4.77 11.14
C GLN A 212 -9.78 -4.00 11.40
N LEU A 213 -9.43 -3.10 10.50
CA LEU A 213 -8.28 -2.20 10.62
C LEU A 213 -8.76 -0.77 10.86
N ASP A 214 -8.10 -0.05 11.76
CA ASP A 214 -8.25 1.40 11.88
C ASP A 214 -7.32 2.08 10.89
N VAL A 215 -7.88 2.57 9.78
CA VAL A 215 -7.05 3.23 8.76
C VAL A 215 -6.67 4.65 9.12
N ALA A 216 -7.13 5.16 10.25
CA ALA A 216 -6.80 6.49 10.77
C ALA A 216 -6.09 6.43 12.13
N ASP A 217 -5.49 5.28 12.49
CA ASP A 217 -4.65 5.17 13.67
C ASP A 217 -3.27 5.80 13.44
N CYS A 218 -3.16 7.07 13.80
CA CYS A 218 -1.94 7.87 13.64
C CYS A 218 -0.85 7.54 14.67
N THR A 219 -1.12 6.68 15.66
CA THR A 219 -0.18 6.40 16.75
C THR A 219 1.05 5.61 16.29
N HIS A 220 0.97 4.98 15.13
CA HIS A 220 2.07 4.22 14.52
C HIS A 220 3.16 5.11 13.88
N TYR A 221 2.88 6.40 13.63
CA TYR A 221 3.83 7.31 12.98
C TYR A 221 4.79 8.01 13.94
N GLY A 222 5.07 7.37 15.09
CA GLY A 222 6.04 7.85 16.06
C GLY A 222 5.58 9.05 16.90
N ASP A 223 6.50 9.51 17.74
CA ASP A 223 6.25 10.51 18.79
C ASP A 223 6.83 11.89 18.46
N THR A 224 7.30 12.09 17.22
CA THR A 224 7.90 13.35 16.79
C THR A 224 7.11 13.99 15.66
N CYS A 225 7.20 15.32 15.56
CA CYS A 225 6.58 16.07 14.47
C CYS A 225 7.07 15.59 13.11
N GLN A 226 8.38 15.39 12.98
CA GLN A 226 9.02 14.97 11.74
C GLN A 226 8.47 13.62 11.26
N GLU A 227 8.36 12.63 12.14
CA GLU A 227 7.83 11.31 11.77
C GLU A 227 6.35 11.38 11.34
N CYS A 228 5.53 12.16 12.05
CA CYS A 228 4.12 12.36 11.71
C CYS A 228 3.93 13.00 10.33
N ILE A 229 4.77 14.00 9.98
CA ILE A 229 4.70 14.68 8.68
C ILE A 229 5.28 13.81 7.55
N LEU A 230 6.36 13.08 7.81
CA LEU A 230 6.98 12.18 6.82
C LEU A 230 6.07 11.01 6.43
N ALA A 231 5.14 10.61 7.31
CA ALA A 231 4.13 9.59 6.99
C ALA A 231 3.23 9.99 5.82
N ARG A 232 3.03 11.30 5.57
CA ARG A 232 2.19 11.85 4.48
C ARG A 232 0.78 11.25 4.44
N ASP A 233 0.26 10.87 5.59
CA ASP A 233 -1.05 10.25 5.70
C ASP A 233 -2.15 11.32 5.79
N PRO A 234 -3.08 11.41 4.83
CA PRO A 234 -4.16 12.39 4.85
C PRO A 234 -5.02 12.36 6.11
N TYR A 235 -5.13 11.21 6.79
CA TYR A 235 -5.89 11.14 8.03
C TYR A 235 -5.14 11.68 9.25
N CYS A 236 -3.83 11.92 9.16
CA CYS A 236 -2.97 12.18 10.31
C CYS A 236 -2.22 13.51 10.24
N GLY A 237 -2.06 14.15 11.39
CA GLY A 237 -1.40 15.44 11.53
C GLY A 237 -0.87 15.67 12.94
N TRP A 238 0.11 16.56 13.05
CA TRP A 238 0.76 16.87 14.31
C TRP A 238 0.01 17.96 15.06
N ASN A 239 -0.36 17.73 16.33
CA ASN A 239 -1.08 18.71 17.15
C ASN A 239 -0.19 19.56 18.07
N GLY A 240 1.13 19.46 17.93
CA GLY A 240 2.11 20.09 18.83
C GLY A 240 2.69 19.13 19.88
N VAL A 241 2.02 18.01 20.15
CA VAL A 241 2.41 17.04 21.19
C VAL A 241 2.60 15.63 20.65
N ARG A 242 1.70 15.17 19.78
CA ARG A 242 1.72 13.81 19.20
C ARG A 242 1.03 13.78 17.84
N CYS A 243 1.28 12.72 17.08
CA CYS A 243 0.54 12.45 15.85
C CYS A 243 -0.89 12.02 16.19
N VAL A 244 -1.87 12.71 15.62
CA VAL A 244 -3.31 12.48 15.89
C VAL A 244 -4.11 12.57 14.60
N LEU A 245 -5.40 12.25 14.70
CA LEU A 245 -6.35 12.50 13.62
C LEU A 245 -6.26 13.96 13.18
N ALA A 246 -6.06 14.15 11.89
CA ALA A 246 -5.83 15.46 11.34
C ALA A 246 -7.10 16.32 11.42
N THR A 247 -6.90 17.59 11.77
CA THR A 247 -7.94 18.62 11.87
C THR A 247 -7.49 19.88 11.14
N GLN A 248 -8.24 20.98 11.23
CA GLN A 248 -7.79 22.27 10.67
C GLN A 248 -6.56 22.85 11.39
N ASN A 249 -6.36 22.47 12.66
CA ASN A 249 -5.32 23.02 13.53
C ASN A 249 -4.06 22.13 13.61
N THR A 250 -4.08 20.94 13.02
CA THR A 250 -2.89 20.08 12.97
C THR A 250 -1.97 20.51 11.85
N LEU A 251 -0.67 20.50 12.12
CA LEU A 251 0.36 20.62 11.10
C LEU A 251 0.37 19.34 10.25
N GLN A 252 0.35 19.49 8.92
CA GLN A 252 0.29 18.40 7.96
C GLN A 252 0.84 18.88 6.61
N ASP A 253 1.66 18.05 5.95
CA ASP A 253 2.08 18.24 4.56
C ASP A 253 2.05 16.90 3.83
N VAL A 254 0.88 16.54 3.29
CA VAL A 254 0.68 15.29 2.54
C VAL A 254 1.45 15.30 1.22
N ASP A 255 1.58 16.47 0.59
CA ASP A 255 2.19 16.56 -0.73
C ASP A 255 3.69 16.27 -0.61
N ASN A 256 4.43 17.08 0.15
CA ASN A 256 5.90 17.01 0.11
C ASN A 256 6.51 16.31 1.32
N GLY A 257 5.74 16.10 2.40
CA GLY A 257 6.28 15.62 3.67
C GLY A 257 7.31 16.61 4.27
N SER A 258 7.15 17.90 4.01
CA SER A 258 8.05 18.94 4.50
C SER A 258 7.86 19.18 5.98
N HIS A 259 8.87 18.83 6.77
CA HIS A 259 8.89 19.03 8.21
C HIS A 259 9.54 20.36 8.63
N ALA A 260 9.65 21.34 7.73
CA ALA A 260 10.28 22.64 8.01
C ALA A 260 9.57 23.45 9.12
N GLU A 261 8.26 23.26 9.26
CA GLU A 261 7.45 23.89 10.32
C GLU A 261 7.49 23.11 11.64
N CYS A 262 8.13 21.94 11.67
CA CYS A 262 8.32 21.22 12.90
C CYS A 262 9.31 21.95 13.81
N PRO A 263 9.04 22.00 15.12
CA PRO A 263 10.03 22.51 16.05
C PRO A 263 11.31 21.66 15.95
N PRO A 264 12.50 22.27 16.06
CA PRO A 264 13.72 21.51 16.15
C PRO A 264 13.60 20.53 17.32
N PRO A 265 14.12 19.30 17.19
CA PRO A 265 14.04 18.32 18.26
C PRO A 265 14.61 18.95 19.52
N LEU A 266 13.73 19.12 20.53
CA LEU A 266 14.14 19.59 21.83
C LEU A 266 15.22 18.62 22.32
N LYS A 267 16.44 19.11 22.55
CA LYS A 267 17.43 18.39 23.35
C LYS A 267 16.75 18.19 24.70
N PHE A 268 16.18 17.01 24.95
CA PHE A 268 15.49 16.71 26.19
C PHE A 268 16.46 16.96 27.34
N GLN A 269 16.32 18.12 27.99
CA GLN A 269 16.77 18.26 29.36
C GLN A 269 15.84 17.35 30.16
N SER A 270 16.45 16.37 30.81
CA SER A 270 15.83 15.36 31.66
C SER A 270 14.83 15.98 32.64
N PHE A 271 13.56 16.06 32.25
CA PHE A 271 12.45 16.24 33.18
C PHE A 271 11.99 14.85 33.61
N LYS A 272 12.20 14.54 34.89
CA LYS A 272 11.65 13.36 35.55
C LYS A 272 10.13 13.44 35.52
N GLY A 273 9.52 12.82 34.52
CA GLY A 273 8.09 12.65 34.38
C GLY A 273 7.80 11.26 33.82
N SER A 274 7.14 10.43 34.63
CA SER A 274 6.75 9.06 34.32
C SER A 274 5.81 9.03 33.10
N GLY A 275 6.34 8.61 31.95
CA GLY A 275 5.60 8.32 30.72
C GLY A 275 6.58 7.82 29.67
N SER A 276 6.41 6.58 29.23
CA SER A 276 7.34 5.78 28.41
C SER A 276 7.66 6.40 27.04
N SER A 277 8.63 7.33 26.99
CA SER A 277 9.52 7.42 25.84
C SER A 277 10.38 6.16 25.82
N ALA A 278 10.58 5.54 24.65
CA ALA A 278 11.58 4.49 24.50
C ALA A 278 12.94 5.05 24.92
N ASP A 279 13.26 4.82 26.19
CA ASP A 279 14.50 5.20 26.84
C ASP A 279 15.60 4.52 26.03
N SER A 280 16.58 5.29 25.55
CA SER A 280 17.75 4.75 24.86
C SER A 280 18.64 4.05 25.88
N THR A 281 18.14 2.98 26.49
CA THR A 281 18.91 2.06 27.29
C THR A 281 19.87 1.37 26.33
N MET A 282 21.12 1.83 26.33
CA MET A 282 22.19 1.21 25.57
C MET A 282 22.34 -0.25 26.00
N ASP A 283 21.90 -1.18 25.16
CA ASP A 283 21.89 -2.61 25.47
C ASP A 283 23.32 -3.15 25.48
N ARG A 284 23.74 -3.67 26.63
CA ARG A 284 25.07 -4.29 26.79
C ARG A 284 24.99 -5.77 26.48
N ILE A 285 25.70 -6.21 25.45
CA ILE A 285 25.66 -7.59 24.98
C ILE A 285 27.07 -8.19 25.09
N LYS A 286 27.18 -9.32 25.78
CA LYS A 286 28.42 -10.10 25.87
C LYS A 286 28.42 -11.19 24.82
N VAL A 287 29.34 -11.11 23.87
CA VAL A 287 29.46 -12.07 22.76
C VAL A 287 30.73 -12.90 22.95
N PRO A 288 30.66 -14.24 22.98
CA PRO A 288 31.85 -15.08 23.12
C PRO A 288 32.88 -14.84 22.01
N SER A 289 34.17 -14.87 22.35
CA SER A 289 35.24 -14.72 21.35
C SER A 289 35.13 -15.74 20.21
N LYS A 290 35.41 -15.29 18.97
CA LYS A 290 35.33 -16.07 17.72
C LYS A 290 33.94 -16.61 17.36
N SER A 291 32.89 -16.18 18.07
CA SER A 291 31.52 -16.54 17.70
C SER A 291 30.93 -15.56 16.69
N LYS A 292 29.92 -16.03 15.96
CA LYS A 292 29.08 -15.21 15.10
C LYS A 292 27.97 -14.55 15.90
N TYR A 293 27.64 -13.31 15.55
CA TYR A 293 26.53 -12.59 16.16
C TYR A 293 25.90 -11.64 15.14
N PHE A 294 24.76 -11.04 15.49
CA PHE A 294 24.14 -10.00 14.68
C PHE A 294 23.45 -8.96 15.54
N LEU A 295 23.40 -7.72 15.06
CA LEU A 295 22.62 -6.65 15.65
C LEU A 295 21.43 -6.34 14.77
N GLN A 296 20.27 -6.11 15.39
CA GLN A 296 19.03 -5.79 14.69
C GLN A 296 18.72 -4.29 14.81
N CYS A 297 18.29 -3.69 13.70
CA CYS A 297 17.76 -2.35 13.68
C CYS A 297 16.27 -2.40 13.34
N PRO A 298 15.38 -1.82 14.18
CA PRO A 298 13.96 -1.69 13.84
C PRO A 298 13.77 -0.91 12.55
N VAL A 299 13.00 -1.45 11.60
CA VAL A 299 12.65 -0.76 10.36
C VAL A 299 11.29 -0.12 10.54
N THR A 300 11.27 1.21 10.63
CA THR A 300 10.05 2.02 10.81
C THR A 300 9.55 2.64 9.52
N SER A 301 10.42 2.89 8.53
CA SER A 301 10.06 3.46 7.23
C SER A 301 10.82 2.76 6.11
N HIS A 302 10.10 2.29 5.10
CA HIS A 302 10.70 1.72 3.88
C HIS A 302 11.19 2.79 2.90
N HIS A 303 10.91 4.07 3.16
CA HIS A 303 11.41 5.19 2.38
C HIS A 303 12.73 5.74 2.93
N ALA A 304 13.12 5.34 4.14
CA ALA A 304 14.34 5.76 4.81
C ALA A 304 15.57 4.93 4.38
N GLN A 305 16.74 5.57 4.45
CA GLN A 305 18.03 4.89 4.35
C GLN A 305 18.56 4.56 5.75
N TYR A 306 19.13 3.37 5.92
CA TYR A 306 19.61 2.88 7.21
C TYR A 306 21.12 2.71 7.20
N ASN A 307 21.78 3.20 8.25
CA ASN A 307 23.22 3.09 8.42
C ASN A 307 23.57 2.60 9.82
N TRP A 308 24.53 1.68 9.88
CA TRP A 308 25.19 1.28 11.11
C TRP A 308 26.45 2.11 11.31
N HIS A 309 26.65 2.55 12.53
CA HIS A 309 27.89 3.20 12.95
C HIS A 309 28.49 2.39 14.10
N HIS A 310 29.78 2.14 14.00
CA HIS A 310 30.57 1.50 15.04
C HIS A 310 31.68 2.46 15.43
N ASP A 311 31.60 2.97 16.66
CA ASP A 311 32.49 4.00 17.20
C ASP A 311 32.76 5.15 16.19
N ASN A 312 34.02 5.33 15.75
CA ASN A 312 34.42 6.38 14.80
C ASN A 312 34.73 5.83 13.40
N GLU A 313 34.31 4.61 13.11
CA GLU A 313 34.50 4.00 11.79
C GLU A 313 33.54 4.58 10.74
N LYS A 314 33.80 4.24 9.48
CA LYS A 314 32.92 4.64 8.39
C LYS A 314 31.55 3.95 8.53
N PRO A 315 30.44 4.67 8.27
CA PRO A 315 29.12 4.09 8.33
C PRO A 315 28.97 2.93 7.33
N VAL A 316 28.28 1.86 7.75
CA VAL A 316 27.93 0.72 6.91
C VAL A 316 26.46 0.82 6.53
N SER A 317 26.18 0.94 5.23
CA SER A 317 24.81 1.01 4.73
C SER A 317 24.12 -0.34 4.86
N CYS A 318 22.87 -0.29 5.33
CA CYS A 318 22.04 -1.45 5.56
C CYS A 318 20.96 -1.54 4.48
N SER A 319 20.96 -2.63 3.71
CA SER A 319 19.90 -2.91 2.76
C SER A 319 18.72 -3.54 3.48
N VAL A 320 17.58 -2.84 3.53
CA VAL A 320 16.32 -3.35 4.07
C VAL A 320 15.71 -4.36 3.07
N ARG A 321 16.27 -5.57 3.01
CA ARG A 321 15.64 -6.71 2.34
C ARG A 321 14.90 -7.52 3.41
N ASP A 322 13.68 -7.96 3.10
CA ASP A 322 12.86 -8.81 3.98
C ASP A 322 12.51 -8.19 5.35
N GLN A 323 12.25 -6.87 5.39
CA GLN A 323 11.79 -6.14 6.59
C GLN A 323 12.80 -6.13 7.76
N GLN A 324 14.08 -6.46 7.51
CA GLN A 324 15.10 -6.51 8.56
C GLN A 324 16.36 -5.77 8.14
N CYS A 325 16.82 -4.87 9.00
CA CYS A 325 18.14 -4.28 8.89
C CYS A 325 19.07 -4.93 9.92
N LEU A 326 19.98 -5.79 9.45
CA LEU A 326 20.89 -6.57 10.29
C LEU A 326 22.35 -6.19 10.03
N LEU A 327 23.13 -6.04 11.10
CA LEU A 327 24.59 -6.00 11.03
C LEU A 327 25.15 -7.34 11.47
N LEU A 328 25.79 -8.06 10.54
CA LEU A 328 26.40 -9.36 10.82
C LEU A 328 27.82 -9.19 11.37
N ILE A 329 28.13 -9.94 12.41
CA ILE A 329 29.46 -10.05 13.00
C ILE A 329 29.94 -11.48 12.79
N ASP A 330 30.84 -11.66 11.84
CA ASP A 330 31.31 -12.99 11.44
C ASP A 330 32.23 -13.66 12.47
N SER A 331 32.97 -12.88 13.25
CA SER A 331 33.85 -13.40 14.29
C SER A 331 34.09 -12.32 15.34
N MET A 332 33.58 -12.53 16.55
CA MET A 332 33.80 -11.60 17.66
C MET A 332 35.28 -11.54 18.08
N GLY A 333 35.88 -10.36 17.95
CA GLY A 333 37.25 -10.07 18.36
C GLY A 333 37.38 -8.69 19.05
N PRO A 334 38.61 -8.26 19.37
CA PRO A 334 38.86 -6.98 20.01
C PRO A 334 38.40 -5.77 19.17
N GLU A 335 38.46 -5.89 17.84
CA GLU A 335 38.03 -4.82 16.93
C GLU A 335 36.51 -4.61 16.98
N GLN A 336 35.73 -5.65 17.24
CA GLN A 336 34.25 -5.61 17.26
C GLN A 336 33.69 -5.19 18.64
N VAL A 337 34.57 -4.90 19.62
CA VAL A 337 34.16 -4.34 20.91
C VAL A 337 33.94 -2.85 20.73
N GLY A 338 32.81 -2.34 21.19
CA GLY A 338 32.51 -0.93 21.02
C GLY A 338 31.04 -0.59 21.10
N SER A 339 30.74 0.66 20.77
CA SER A 339 29.38 1.17 20.68
C SER A 339 28.88 1.10 19.24
N TYR A 340 27.74 0.44 19.06
CA TYR A 340 27.06 0.37 17.78
C TYR A 340 25.77 1.19 17.87
N LYS A 341 25.51 2.00 16.85
CA LYS A 341 24.23 2.70 16.68
C LYS A 341 23.67 2.45 15.30
N CYS A 342 22.38 2.20 15.21
CA CYS A 342 21.65 2.24 13.95
C CYS A 342 20.90 3.57 13.82
N GLU A 343 21.08 4.23 12.68
CA GLU A 343 20.47 5.50 12.36
C GLU A 343 19.69 5.39 11.04
N SER A 344 18.49 5.94 11.01
CA SER A 344 17.70 6.13 9.78
C SER A 344 17.78 7.58 9.32
N GLU A 345 17.85 7.78 8.01
CA GLU A 345 17.75 9.10 7.35
C GLU A 345 16.64 9.09 6.30
N GLU A 346 15.69 10.02 6.43
CA GLU A 346 14.62 10.23 5.45
C GLU A 346 14.40 11.74 5.27
N MET A 347 14.51 12.24 4.02
CA MET A 347 14.31 13.65 3.70
C MET A 347 15.11 14.60 4.63
N GLY A 348 16.36 14.22 4.95
CA GLY A 348 17.26 14.97 5.83
C GLY A 348 16.96 14.88 7.33
N TYR A 349 15.88 14.22 7.74
CA TYR A 349 15.60 13.91 9.14
C TYR A 349 16.36 12.64 9.54
N ARG A 350 17.13 12.71 10.62
CA ARG A 350 17.91 11.59 11.16
C ARG A 350 17.41 11.17 12.53
N LYS A 351 17.28 9.87 12.75
CA LYS A 351 16.84 9.28 14.02
C LYS A 351 17.67 8.06 14.36
N VAL A 352 18.17 8.00 15.59
CA VAL A 352 18.80 6.79 16.14
C VAL A 352 17.69 5.85 16.60
N LEU A 353 17.71 4.62 16.09
CA LEU A 353 16.65 3.63 16.30
C LEU A 353 17.06 2.52 17.29
N ALA A 354 18.35 2.22 17.37
CA ALA A 354 18.89 1.25 18.31
C ALA A 354 20.33 1.60 18.67
N GLN A 355 20.73 1.30 19.91
CA GLN A 355 22.09 1.49 20.40
C GLN A 355 22.53 0.29 21.25
N TYR A 356 23.67 -0.28 20.90
CA TYR A 356 24.24 -1.46 21.53
C TYR A 356 25.67 -1.18 21.99
N ARG A 357 26.10 -1.88 23.03
CA ARG A 357 27.51 -1.94 23.45
C ARG A 357 27.95 -3.39 23.50
N LEU A 358 28.84 -3.77 22.59
CA LEU A 358 29.40 -5.12 22.55
C LEU A 358 30.61 -5.23 23.47
N GLU A 359 30.61 -6.30 24.26
CA GLU A 359 31.71 -6.68 25.14
C GLU A 359 32.15 -8.11 24.81
N MET A 360 33.46 -8.38 24.91
CA MET A 360 33.94 -9.76 24.80
C MET A 360 33.43 -10.59 25.98
N GLY A 361 32.63 -11.60 25.68
CA GLY A 361 32.30 -12.65 26.62
C GLY A 361 33.51 -13.54 26.84
N SER A 362 33.79 -13.88 28.10
CA SER A 362 34.71 -14.98 28.39
C SER A 362 34.15 -16.22 27.72
N GLY A 363 34.83 -16.73 26.69
CA GLY A 363 34.56 -18.07 26.23
C GLY A 363 34.67 -18.97 27.45
N SER A 364 33.58 -19.61 27.86
CA SER A 364 33.70 -20.79 28.67
C SER A 364 34.50 -21.76 27.81
N GLY A 365 35.82 -21.74 27.99
CA GLY A 365 36.64 -22.90 27.71
C GLY A 365 35.87 -24.06 28.30
N ILE A 366 35.63 -25.06 27.46
CA ILE A 366 35.06 -26.35 27.84
C ILE A 366 35.63 -26.67 29.21
N ARG A 367 34.84 -26.49 30.27
CA ARG A 367 35.18 -27.04 31.57
C ARG A 367 35.03 -28.53 31.33
N SER A 368 36.17 -29.15 31.03
CA SER A 368 36.37 -30.58 31.17
C SER A 368 35.81 -30.96 32.53
N SER A 369 34.59 -31.49 32.53
CA SER A 369 34.04 -32.15 33.68
C SER A 369 34.91 -33.39 33.87
N SER A 370 35.54 -33.47 35.04
CA SER A 370 36.30 -34.62 35.49
C SER A 370 35.47 -35.91 35.28
N PRO A 371 36.11 -37.03 34.88
CA PRO A 371 35.40 -38.19 34.37
C PRO A 371 34.79 -38.96 35.52
N LEU A 372 33.47 -38.94 35.64
CA LEU A 372 32.74 -39.92 36.44
C LEU A 372 31.63 -40.53 35.60
N VAL A 373 32.01 -41.67 35.01
CA VAL A 373 31.19 -42.85 34.74
C VAL A 373 30.05 -42.66 33.72
N LEU A 374 30.40 -42.92 32.46
CA LEU A 374 29.46 -43.29 31.41
C LEU A 374 29.00 -44.74 31.67
N VAL A 375 27.80 -44.95 32.20
CA VAL A 375 27.12 -46.25 32.09
C VAL A 375 26.26 -46.20 30.83
N CYS A 376 26.71 -46.91 29.80
CA CYS A 376 25.90 -47.24 28.64
C CYS A 376 24.75 -48.16 29.06
N LEU A 377 23.51 -47.74 28.86
CA LEU A 377 22.38 -48.67 28.68
C LEU A 377 21.82 -48.47 27.28
N VAL A 378 22.29 -49.32 26.38
CA VAL A 378 21.66 -49.58 25.09
C VAL A 378 20.43 -50.43 25.38
N VAL A 379 19.23 -49.88 25.16
CA VAL A 379 18.02 -50.69 24.98
C VAL A 379 17.51 -50.44 23.58
N THR A 380 17.87 -51.36 22.70
CA THR A 380 17.20 -51.62 21.43
C THR A 380 15.79 -52.12 21.70
N LEU A 381 14.77 -51.46 21.14
CA LEU A 381 13.49 -52.13 20.88
C LEU A 381 13.02 -51.82 19.46
N ILE A 382 12.71 -52.94 18.81
CA ILE A 382 12.50 -53.16 17.39
C ILE A 382 11.06 -52.79 17.00
N LYS A 383 10.95 -52.29 15.77
CA LYS A 383 9.79 -52.23 14.86
C LYS A 383 8.48 -52.89 15.34
N SER A 384 7.38 -52.15 15.16
CA SER A 384 6.16 -52.72 14.60
C SER A 384 5.45 -51.70 13.70
N VAL A 385 5.50 -51.99 12.42
CA VAL A 385 4.59 -51.53 11.37
C VAL A 385 3.16 -51.89 11.78
N SER A 386 2.21 -50.97 11.63
CA SER A 386 0.81 -51.30 11.33
C SER A 386 0.13 -50.12 10.65
N CYS A 387 -0.41 -50.45 9.49
CA CYS A 387 -1.11 -49.64 8.51
C CYS A 387 -2.61 -49.54 8.88
N TRP A 388 -3.36 -48.82 8.04
CA TRP A 388 -4.83 -48.74 7.90
C TRP A 388 -5.50 -47.57 8.65
N SER A 389 -6.41 -46.80 8.06
CA SER A 389 -7.05 -46.81 6.72
C SER A 389 -7.59 -45.42 6.42
#